data_AF-A0A662P6K2-F1
#
_entry.id   AF-A0A662P6K2-F1
#
_cell.length_a   1.000
_cell.length_b   1.000
_cell.length_c   1.000
_cell.angle_alpha   90.00
_cell.angle_beta   90.00
_cell.angle_gamma   90.00
#
_symmetry.space_group_name_H-M   'P 1'
#
loop_
_entity.id
_entity.type
_entity.pdbx_description
1 polymer ?
#
loop_
_entity_poly.entity_id
_entity_poly.type
_entity_poly.pdbx_seq_one_letter_code
_entity_poly.pdbx_strand_id
1 'polypeptide(L)'
;LRNTFYTTLYIALRKLGFPIALWEYCEQLDLELKRTRKYYRRLITNLGIKVPPIDPEELIRVKAEPLGMSENAVEKAIVYLETMRKSIRGGVSPYTIAATAVYLTLKDEGTTQEKIAEIFGITPVSIRNLLKVLRF
;
A
#
# COMPACT_ATOMS: atom_id res chain seq x y z
N LEU A 1 -17.91 -8.01 20.85
CA LEU A 1 -16.54 -8.55 21.04
C LEU A 1 -15.82 -8.77 19.71
N ARG A 2 -16.43 -9.43 18.71
CA ARG A 2 -15.86 -9.67 17.35
C ARG A 2 -15.09 -8.47 16.76
N ASN A 3 -15.75 -7.32 16.61
CA ASN A 3 -15.11 -6.15 15.99
C ASN A 3 -13.93 -5.60 16.79
N THR A 4 -14.02 -5.60 18.12
CA THR A 4 -12.92 -5.14 18.98
C THR A 4 -11.70 -6.04 18.78
N PHE A 5 -11.89 -7.36 18.79
CA PHE A 5 -10.82 -8.33 18.56
C PHE A 5 -10.10 -8.10 17.21
N TYR A 6 -10.84 -8.11 16.10
CA TYR A 6 -10.25 -7.92 14.77
C TYR A 6 -9.63 -6.53 14.59
N THR A 7 -10.24 -5.48 15.15
CA THR A 7 -9.64 -4.14 15.09
C THR A 7 -8.32 -4.09 15.87
N THR A 8 -8.24 -4.71 17.05
CA THR A 8 -7.00 -4.80 17.83
C THR A 8 -5.94 -5.59 17.08
N LEU A 9 -6.31 -6.69 16.43
CA LEU A 9 -5.39 -7.46 15.58
C LEU A 9 -4.84 -6.63 14.42
N TYR A 10 -5.71 -5.90 13.71
CA TYR A 10 -5.27 -4.97 12.65
C TYR A 10 -4.29 -3.92 13.18
N ILE A 11 -4.56 -3.32 14.34
CA ILE A 11 -3.66 -2.34 14.96
C ILE A 11 -2.32 -2.99 15.30
N ALA A 12 -2.31 -4.21 15.85
CA ALA A 12 -1.09 -4.94 16.17
C ALA A 12 -0.26 -5.23 14.91
N LEU A 13 -0.88 -5.72 13.84
CA LEU A 13 -0.21 -5.94 12.55
C LEU A 13 0.43 -4.66 12.02
N ARG A 14 -0.32 -3.55 12.04
CA ARG A 14 0.20 -2.25 11.62
C ARG A 14 1.35 -1.74 12.48
N LYS A 15 1.34 -2.03 13.79
CA LYS A 15 2.46 -1.69 14.68
C LYS A 15 3.71 -2.54 14.44
N LEU A 16 3.53 -3.77 13.95
CA LEU A 16 4.62 -4.66 13.55
C LEU A 16 5.17 -4.34 12.16
N GLY A 17 4.61 -3.34 11.47
CA GLY A 17 5.08 -2.90 10.15
C GLY A 17 4.38 -3.56 8.97
N PHE A 18 3.40 -4.45 9.19
CA PHE A 18 2.69 -5.10 8.07
C PHE A 18 1.96 -4.07 7.20
N PRO A 19 2.22 -4.02 5.89
CA PRO A 19 1.71 -2.99 4.99
C PRO A 19 0.31 -3.34 4.46
N ILE A 20 -0.70 -3.33 5.35
CA ILE A 20 -2.09 -3.67 4.99
C ILE A 20 -3.05 -2.50 5.20
N ALA A 21 -3.93 -2.25 4.22
CA ALA A 21 -4.99 -1.27 4.37
C ALA A 21 -6.14 -1.82 5.20
N LEU A 22 -6.84 -0.93 5.90
CA LEU A 22 -8.01 -1.33 6.67
C LEU A 22 -9.13 -1.91 5.78
N TRP A 23 -9.25 -1.46 4.54
CA TRP A 23 -10.26 -1.99 3.61
C TRP A 23 -9.89 -3.40 3.15
N GLU A 24 -8.63 -3.65 2.76
CA GLU A 24 -8.10 -4.98 2.41
C GLU A 24 -8.31 -5.96 3.57
N TYR A 25 -7.92 -5.54 4.77
CA TYR A 25 -8.11 -6.33 5.99
C TYR A 25 -9.57 -6.68 6.26
N CYS A 26 -10.48 -5.74 6.00
CA CYS A 26 -11.91 -5.97 6.20
C CYS A 26 -12.50 -6.91 5.15
N GLU A 27 -12.06 -6.79 3.90
CA GLU A 27 -12.50 -7.65 2.80
C GLU A 27 -12.08 -9.11 3.03
N GLN A 28 -10.81 -9.35 3.39
CA GLN A 28 -10.28 -10.70 3.65
C GLN A 28 -10.96 -11.44 4.81
N LEU A 29 -11.53 -10.70 5.77
CA LEU A 29 -12.12 -11.26 7.00
C LEU A 29 -13.64 -11.11 7.06
N ASP A 30 -14.27 -10.68 5.96
CA ASP A 30 -15.70 -10.40 5.87
C ASP A 30 -16.20 -9.51 7.04
N LEU A 31 -15.58 -8.34 7.16
CA LEU A 31 -15.86 -7.32 8.16
C LEU A 31 -16.46 -6.06 7.53
N GLU A 32 -17.42 -5.46 8.23
CA GLU A 32 -18.00 -4.19 7.80
C GLU A 32 -17.01 -3.02 8.00
N LEU A 33 -16.45 -2.50 6.91
CA LEU A 33 -15.43 -1.45 6.91
C LEU A 33 -15.82 -0.20 7.72
N LYS A 34 -17.08 0.27 7.59
CA LYS A 34 -17.58 1.44 8.33
C LYS A 34 -17.54 1.20 9.84
N ARG A 35 -17.89 -0.01 10.27
CA ARG A 35 -17.88 -0.41 11.68
C ARG A 35 -16.46 -0.55 12.18
N THR A 36 -15.59 -1.27 11.48
CA THR A 36 -14.18 -1.44 11.86
C THR A 36 -13.45 -0.10 11.97
N ARG A 37 -13.68 0.85 11.04
CA ARG A 37 -13.14 2.23 11.13
C ARG A 37 -13.56 2.95 12.42
N LYS A 38 -14.80 2.78 12.87
CA LYS A 38 -15.29 3.37 14.12
C LYS A 38 -14.56 2.80 15.33
N TYR A 39 -14.36 1.48 15.39
CA TYR A 39 -13.61 0.84 16.46
C TYR A 39 -12.13 1.22 16.42
N TYR A 40 -11.53 1.26 15.23
CA TYR A 40 -10.13 1.62 15.02
C TYR A 40 -9.85 3.00 15.62
N ARG A 41 -10.64 4.01 15.22
CA ARG A 41 -10.53 5.36 15.75
C ARG A 41 -10.71 5.41 17.27
N ARG A 42 -11.70 4.69 17.82
CA ARG A 42 -11.92 4.64 19.28
C ARG A 42 -10.72 4.05 20.02
N LEU A 43 -10.15 2.95 19.52
CA LEU A 43 -9.01 2.29 20.15
C LEU A 43 -7.76 3.17 20.10
N ILE A 44 -7.40 3.72 18.93
CA ILE A 44 -6.18 4.53 18.82
C ILE A 44 -6.29 5.83 19.64
N THR A 45 -7.46 6.46 19.70
CA THR A 45 -7.67 7.71 20.45
C THR A 45 -7.72 7.44 21.95
N ASN A 46 -8.53 6.48 22.40
CA ASN A 46 -8.72 6.25 23.84
C ASN A 46 -7.50 5.63 24.51
N LEU A 47 -6.72 4.82 23.78
CA LEU A 47 -5.54 4.15 24.30
C LEU A 47 -4.22 4.87 23.92
N GLY A 48 -4.30 6.01 23.23
CA GLY A 48 -3.10 6.78 22.82
C GLY A 48 -2.16 6.00 21.89
N ILE A 49 -2.68 5.06 21.10
CA ILE A 49 -1.85 4.21 20.25
C ILE A 49 -1.42 4.99 19.00
N LYS A 50 -0.10 5.15 18.83
CA LYS A 50 0.49 5.64 17.59
C LYS A 50 0.67 4.48 16.61
N VAL A 51 0.08 4.62 15.42
CA VAL A 51 0.19 3.66 14.31
C VAL A 51 1.10 4.25 13.25
N PRO A 52 2.17 3.56 12.82
CA PRO A 52 3.08 4.10 11.82
C PRO A 52 2.40 4.21 10.45
N PRO A 53 2.89 5.11 9.57
CA PRO A 53 2.50 5.11 8.16
C PRO A 53 2.88 3.77 7.52
N ILE A 54 2.21 3.43 6.42
CA ILE A 54 2.58 2.25 5.64
C ILE A 54 3.86 2.55 4.88
N ASP A 55 4.82 1.63 4.93
CA ASP A 55 6.04 1.71 4.13
C ASP A 55 5.77 1.25 2.69
N PRO A 56 5.99 2.11 1.67
CA PRO A 56 5.94 1.71 0.28
C PRO A 56 6.87 0.55 -0.09
N GLU A 57 8.03 0.41 0.56
CA GLU A 57 8.96 -0.68 0.26
C GLU A 57 8.36 -2.04 0.61
N GLU A 58 7.84 -2.16 1.84
CA GLU A 58 7.14 -3.36 2.29
C GLU A 58 5.91 -3.66 1.42
N LEU A 59 5.19 -2.63 0.96
CA LEU A 59 4.09 -2.81 -0.01
C LEU A 59 4.57 -3.48 -1.30
N ILE A 60 5.72 -3.07 -1.86
CA ILE A 60 6.28 -3.69 -3.06
C ILE A 60 6.57 -5.17 -2.78
N ARG A 61 7.23 -5.49 -1.66
CA ARG A 61 7.59 -6.87 -1.31
C ARG A 61 6.34 -7.77 -1.15
N VAL A 62 5.32 -7.30 -0.44
CA VAL A 62 4.07 -8.06 -0.22
C VAL A 62 3.24 -8.22 -1.51
N LYS A 63 3.32 -7.26 -2.45
CA LYS A 63 2.54 -7.29 -3.70
C LYS A 63 3.32 -7.87 -4.89
N ALA A 64 4.56 -8.30 -4.70
CA ALA A 64 5.44 -8.81 -5.75
C ALA A 64 4.98 -10.15 -6.34
N GLU A 65 4.56 -11.08 -5.48
CA GLU A 65 4.20 -12.45 -5.89
C GLU A 65 3.00 -12.48 -6.87
N PRO A 66 1.87 -11.79 -6.62
CA PRO A 66 0.75 -11.74 -7.57
C PRO A 66 1.10 -11.12 -8.93
N LEU A 67 2.19 -10.35 -8.98
CA LEU A 67 2.70 -9.74 -10.21
C LEU A 67 3.72 -10.63 -10.95
N GLY A 68 4.12 -11.77 -10.36
CA GLY A 68 5.16 -12.64 -10.90
C GLY A 68 6.55 -12.00 -10.88
N MET A 69 6.79 -11.05 -9.96
CA MET A 69 8.07 -10.36 -9.88
C MET A 69 9.16 -11.28 -9.33
N SER A 70 10.31 -11.30 -10.00
CA SER A 70 11.54 -11.88 -9.46
C SER A 70 12.15 -10.98 -8.37
N GLU A 71 13.06 -11.53 -7.55
CA GLU A 71 13.81 -10.74 -6.57
C GLU A 71 14.55 -9.55 -7.22
N ASN A 72 15.15 -9.78 -8.40
CA ASN A 72 15.80 -8.71 -9.16
C ASN A 72 14.82 -7.60 -9.58
N ALA A 73 13.60 -7.95 -9.96
CA ALA A 73 12.56 -6.98 -10.30
C ALA A 73 12.09 -6.21 -9.06
N VAL A 74 11.98 -6.86 -7.90
CA VAL A 74 11.66 -6.22 -6.62
C VAL A 74 12.74 -5.18 -6.26
N GLU A 75 14.01 -5.57 -6.28
CA GLU A 75 15.11 -4.64 -5.99
C GLU A 75 15.16 -3.47 -6.99
N LYS A 76 14.90 -3.71 -8.27
CA LYS A 76 14.78 -2.64 -9.28
C LYS A 76 13.61 -1.68 -8.96
N ALA A 77 12.47 -2.20 -8.53
CA ALA A 77 11.33 -1.37 -8.12
C ALA A 77 11.67 -0.52 -6.88
N ILE A 78 12.45 -1.06 -5.93
CA ILE A 78 12.91 -0.32 -4.76
C ILE A 78 13.86 0.83 -5.16
N VAL A 79 14.73 0.62 -6.15
CA VAL A 79 15.57 1.71 -6.70
C VAL A 79 14.72 2.83 -7.31
N TYR A 80 13.66 2.51 -8.05
CA TYR A 80 12.72 3.53 -8.54
C TYR A 80 12.00 4.23 -7.39
N LEU A 81 11.55 3.49 -6.37
CA LEU A 81 10.92 4.05 -5.17
C LEU A 81 11.82 5.09 -4.50
N GLU A 82 13.08 4.75 -4.24
CA GLU A 82 14.06 5.65 -3.61
C GLU A 82 14.34 6.89 -4.46
N THR A 83 14.39 6.74 -5.79
CA THR A 83 14.53 7.86 -6.71
C THR A 83 13.32 8.80 -6.62
N MET A 84 12.11 8.24 -6.63
CA MET A 84 10.86 9.00 -6.55
C MET A 84 10.67 9.69 -5.19
N ARG A 85 11.10 9.06 -4.08
CA ARG A 85 11.04 9.65 -2.73
C ARG A 85 11.77 11.00 -2.64
N LYS A 86 12.83 11.20 -3.44
CA LYS A 86 13.58 12.47 -3.50
C LYS A 86 12.85 13.55 -4.30
N SER A 87 12.01 13.15 -5.26
CA SER A 87 11.33 14.08 -6.18
C SER A 87 9.91 14.45 -5.76
N ILE A 88 9.21 13.54 -5.08
CA ILE A 88 7.82 13.73 -4.67
C ILE A 88 7.75 14.61 -3.43
N ARG A 89 6.99 15.71 -3.51
CA ARG A 89 6.60 16.51 -2.34
C ARG A 89 5.36 15.88 -1.71
N GLY A 90 5.28 15.88 -0.38
CA GLY A 90 4.29 15.12 0.40
C GLY A 90 2.83 15.27 -0.07
N GLY A 91 2.02 14.24 0.18
CA GLY A 91 0.59 14.20 -0.18
C GLY A 91 0.20 13.05 -1.12
N VAL A 92 1.18 12.34 -1.69
CA VAL A 92 0.93 11.13 -2.50
C VAL A 92 0.82 9.90 -1.59
N SER A 93 -0.18 9.06 -1.83
CA SER A 93 -0.39 7.82 -1.06
C SER A 93 0.80 6.85 -1.22
N PRO A 94 1.26 6.19 -0.15
CA PRO A 94 2.27 5.12 -0.22
C PRO A 94 1.97 4.05 -1.27
N TYR A 95 0.70 3.68 -1.44
CA TYR A 95 0.24 2.73 -2.45
C TYR A 95 0.50 3.23 -3.87
N THR A 96 0.22 4.51 -4.14
CA THR A 96 0.45 5.08 -5.46
C THR A 96 1.94 5.14 -5.79
N ILE A 97 2.79 5.49 -4.82
CA ILE A 97 4.24 5.53 -5.02
C ILE A 97 4.78 4.12 -5.29
N ALA A 98 4.41 3.14 -4.47
CA ALA A 98 4.82 1.74 -4.64
C ALA A 98 4.35 1.17 -5.99
N ALA A 99 3.07 1.36 -6.34
CA ALA A 99 2.50 0.92 -7.61
C ALA A 99 3.20 1.54 -8.82
N THR A 100 3.52 2.84 -8.76
CA THR A 100 4.26 3.50 -9.83
C THR A 100 5.70 2.97 -9.95
N ALA A 101 6.36 2.65 -8.83
CA ALA A 101 7.68 2.05 -8.84
C ALA A 101 7.68 0.69 -9.56
N VAL A 102 6.69 -0.14 -9.21
CA VAL A 102 6.45 -1.44 -9.84
C VAL A 102 6.14 -1.30 -11.33
N TYR A 103 5.30 -0.33 -11.70
CA TYR A 103 4.99 -0.07 -13.10
C TYR A 103 6.23 0.32 -13.91
N LEU A 104 7.09 1.19 -13.37
CA LEU A 104 8.34 1.56 -14.04
C LEU A 104 9.27 0.37 -14.26
N THR A 105 9.24 -0.62 -13.37
CA THR A 105 10.00 -1.86 -13.52
C THR A 105 9.42 -2.78 -14.58
N LEU A 106 8.10 -2.98 -14.60
CA LEU A 106 7.44 -4.04 -15.39
C LEU A 106 6.84 -3.58 -16.72
N LYS A 107 6.83 -2.26 -17.02
CA LYS A 107 6.21 -1.71 -18.23
C LYS A 107 6.74 -2.34 -19.54
N ASP A 108 8.02 -2.72 -19.56
CA ASP A 108 8.66 -3.29 -20.75
C ASP A 108 8.39 -4.81 -20.88
N GLU A 109 7.83 -5.43 -19.84
CA GLU A 109 7.43 -6.84 -19.79
C GLU A 109 5.94 -7.04 -20.13
N GLY A 110 5.25 -5.98 -20.58
CA GLY A 110 3.84 -6.01 -20.99
C GLY A 110 2.84 -5.93 -19.84
N THR A 111 3.27 -5.66 -18.61
CA THR A 111 2.37 -5.46 -17.47
C THR A 111 1.66 -4.11 -17.57
N THR A 112 0.32 -4.11 -17.48
CA THR A 112 -0.50 -2.92 -17.64
C THR A 112 -0.68 -2.13 -16.34
N GLN A 113 -0.99 -0.83 -16.47
CA GLN A 113 -1.34 0.02 -15.31
C GLN A 113 -2.59 -0.50 -14.60
N GLU A 114 -3.53 -1.07 -15.36
CA GLU A 114 -4.77 -1.66 -14.88
C GLU A 114 -4.49 -2.84 -13.93
N LYS A 115 -3.64 -3.78 -14.33
CA LYS A 115 -3.27 -4.95 -13.51
C LYS A 115 -2.58 -4.54 -12.21
N ILE A 116 -1.66 -3.58 -12.28
CA ILE A 116 -0.95 -3.09 -11.09
C ILE A 116 -1.92 -2.34 -10.17
N ALA A 117 -2.78 -1.49 -10.73
CA ALA A 117 -3.73 -0.72 -9.95
C ALA A 117 -4.71 -1.63 -9.19
N GLU A 118 -5.17 -2.72 -9.81
CA GLU A 118 -6.00 -3.74 -9.19
C GLU A 118 -5.30 -4.38 -7.96
N ILE A 119 -4.06 -4.85 -8.13
CA ILE A 119 -3.30 -5.52 -7.06
C ILE A 119 -3.01 -4.58 -5.88
N PHE A 120 -2.77 -3.30 -6.16
CA PHE A 120 -2.55 -2.27 -5.15
C PHE A 120 -3.85 -1.65 -4.60
N GLY A 121 -5.01 -1.99 -5.16
CA GLY A 121 -6.30 -1.41 -4.77
C GLY A 121 -6.38 0.11 -4.96
N ILE A 122 -5.80 0.60 -6.05
CA ILE A 122 -5.84 2.01 -6.46
C ILE A 122 -6.46 2.15 -7.85
N THR A 123 -6.57 3.37 -8.36
CA THR A 123 -7.02 3.61 -9.73
C THR A 123 -5.84 3.71 -10.70
N PRO A 124 -5.95 3.24 -11.95
CA PRO A 124 -4.90 3.42 -12.97
C PRO A 124 -4.55 4.90 -13.19
N VAL A 125 -5.53 5.79 -13.05
CA VAL A 125 -5.34 7.25 -13.14
C VAL A 125 -4.40 7.77 -12.04
N SER A 126 -4.35 7.14 -10.87
CA SER A 126 -3.40 7.50 -9.81
C SER A 126 -1.94 7.25 -10.24
N ILE A 127 -1.67 6.11 -10.87
CA ILE A 127 -0.35 5.78 -11.44
C ILE A 127 0.00 6.80 -12.54
N ARG A 128 -0.93 7.00 -13.48
CA ARG A 128 -0.77 7.94 -14.60
C ARG A 128 -0.49 9.37 -14.16
N ASN A 129 -1.22 9.86 -13.15
CA ASN A 129 -1.03 11.20 -12.63
C ASN A 129 0.33 11.36 -11.94
N LEU A 130 0.77 10.35 -11.18
CA LEU A 130 2.08 10.40 -10.56
C LEU A 130 3.20 10.40 -11.61
N LEU A 131 3.09 9.58 -12.67
CA LEU A 131 4.04 9.57 -13.78
C LEU A 131 4.18 10.94 -14.46
N LYS A 132 3.10 11.72 -14.58
CA LYS A 132 3.18 13.09 -15.15
C LYS A 132 3.96 14.07 -14.27
N VAL A 133 3.96 13.85 -12.96
CA VAL A 133 4.69 14.68 -11.98
C VAL A 133 6.16 14.29 -11.94
N LEU A 134 6.45 13.00 -12.14
CA LEU A 134 7.80 12.47 -12.25
C LEU A 134 8.40 12.86 -13.59
N ARG A 135 9.13 13.98 -13.60
CA ARG A 135 9.97 14.39 -14.73
C ARG A 135 11.20 13.48 -14.77
N PHE A 136 11.13 12.42 -15.56
CA PHE A 136 12.32 11.70 -16.00
C PHE A 136 12.91 12.39 -17.23
#